data_AF-A0A3S0CTY2-F1
#
_entry.id   AF-A0A3S0CTY2-F1
#
_cell.length_a   1.000
_cell.length_b   1.000
_cell.length_c   1.000
_cell.angle_alpha   90.00
_cell.angle_beta   90.00
_cell.angle_gamma   90.00
#
_symmetry.space_group_name_H-M   'P 1'
#
loop_
_entity.id
_entity.type
_entity.pdbx_description
1 polymer ?
#
loop_
_entity_poly.entity_id
_entity_poly.type
_entity_poly.pdbx_seq_one_letter_code
_entity_poly.pdbx_strand_id
1 'polypeptide(L)'
;MRAVCPPVCLAQTVLPRPAPLDHAALLVPVRFAGPGSKVFFLQFDLGHPSTVLYANKWASIAARHGLPANGPRLASLDLLLGGAAVRGRGVSLMAREGAGVDWDQEVELVGTLGADLIDGRAVRLDFQRDRIRLARDRTGLHGPEAQFQPVSFSGRRILMPIEFEGQRKTVMYDSGSSAWPGPAAP
;
A
#
# COMPACT_ATOMS: atom_id res chain seq x y z
N MET A 1 3.43 8.82 4.42
CA MET A 1 3.40 9.33 3.02
C MET A 1 2.47 10.54 2.92
N ARG A 2 2.78 11.57 2.11
CA ARG A 2 1.85 12.68 1.83
C ARG A 2 1.56 12.80 0.34
N ALA A 3 0.33 12.50 -0.08
CA ALA A 3 -0.14 12.83 -1.43
C ALA A 3 -0.13 14.35 -1.64
N VAL A 4 0.43 14.78 -2.77
CA VAL A 4 0.41 16.19 -3.20
C VAL A 4 -0.78 16.31 -4.14
N CYS A 5 -1.99 16.39 -3.57
CA CYS A 5 -3.22 16.20 -4.34
C CYS A 5 -4.31 17.25 -4.02
N PRO A 6 -5.15 17.60 -5.00
CA PRO A 6 -6.42 18.31 -4.79
C PRO A 6 -7.40 17.49 -3.90
N PRO A 7 -8.58 18.03 -3.51
CA PRO A 7 -9.46 17.48 -2.46
C PRO A 7 -9.82 16.00 -2.61
N VAL A 8 -9.94 15.53 -3.85
CA VAL A 8 -10.13 14.12 -4.20
C VAL A 8 -8.89 13.64 -4.95
N CYS A 9 -8.13 12.76 -4.31
CA CYS A 9 -6.99 12.12 -4.94
C CYS A 9 -7.43 10.75 -5.44
N LEU A 10 -7.86 10.68 -6.70
CA LEU A 10 -8.12 9.39 -7.35
C LEU A 10 -6.76 8.72 -7.65
N ALA A 11 -6.13 8.19 -6.61
CA ALA A 11 -5.25 7.04 -6.76
C ALA A 11 -6.12 5.81 -7.04
N GLN A 12 -6.95 5.86 -8.09
CA GLN A 12 -7.79 4.73 -8.44
C GLN A 12 -6.92 3.77 -9.22
N THR A 13 -6.32 2.83 -8.50
CA THR A 13 -5.70 1.69 -9.13
C THR A 13 -6.64 0.51 -9.08
N VAL A 14 -6.68 -0.26 -10.17
CA VAL A 14 -7.00 -1.69 -10.09
C VAL A 14 -5.78 -2.35 -9.45
N LEU A 15 -5.97 -3.17 -8.43
CA LEU A 15 -4.90 -3.99 -7.87
C LEU A 15 -4.78 -5.22 -8.77
N PRO A 16 -3.76 -5.32 -9.65
CA PRO A 16 -3.61 -6.54 -10.41
C PRO A 16 -3.31 -7.69 -9.42
N ARG A 17 -3.97 -8.82 -9.63
CA ARG A 17 -3.62 -10.11 -9.02
C ARG A 17 -2.91 -10.94 -10.08
N PRO A 18 -1.61 -10.72 -10.31
CA PRO A 18 -0.90 -11.52 -11.27
C PRO A 18 -0.76 -12.95 -10.76
N ALA A 19 -1.23 -13.90 -11.55
CA ALA A 19 -0.87 -15.30 -11.37
C ALA A 19 0.64 -15.45 -11.64
N PRO A 20 1.41 -16.25 -10.85
CA PRO A 20 0.97 -17.29 -9.92
C PRO A 20 1.28 -16.91 -8.46
N LEU A 21 1.01 -15.67 -8.03
CA LEU A 21 1.15 -15.34 -6.60
C LEU A 21 -0.05 -15.93 -5.85
N ASP A 22 0.06 -17.22 -5.55
CA ASP A 22 -0.99 -18.05 -4.94
C ASP A 22 -1.47 -17.57 -3.55
N HIS A 23 -0.90 -16.50 -2.98
CA HIS A 23 -1.36 -15.98 -1.68
C HIS A 23 -1.43 -14.44 -1.62
N ALA A 24 -2.67 -13.94 -1.69
CA ALA A 24 -3.27 -12.93 -0.79
C ALA A 24 -2.63 -11.52 -0.63
N ALA A 25 -1.57 -11.15 -1.35
CA ALA A 25 -0.99 -9.80 -1.24
C ALA A 25 -1.72 -8.80 -2.15
N LEU A 26 -2.25 -7.71 -1.57
CA LEU A 26 -2.80 -6.59 -2.34
C LEU A 26 -1.66 -5.77 -2.95
N LEU A 27 -1.52 -5.77 -4.27
CA LEU A 27 -0.42 -5.07 -4.96
C LEU A 27 -0.87 -3.74 -5.57
N VAL A 28 -0.15 -2.68 -5.23
CA VAL A 28 -0.40 -1.32 -5.73
C VAL A 28 0.66 -0.95 -6.76
N PRO A 29 0.28 -0.65 -8.01
CA PRO A 29 1.22 -0.20 -9.02
C PRO A 29 1.75 1.20 -8.71
N VAL A 30 3.06 1.35 -8.85
CA VAL A 30 3.79 2.60 -8.67
C VAL A 30 4.77 2.89 -9.80
N ARG A 31 5.09 4.16 -9.98
CA ARG A 31 6.16 4.64 -10.87
C ARG A 31 7.02 5.68 -10.15
N PHE A 32 8.35 5.56 -10.27
CA PHE A 32 9.32 6.45 -9.60
C PHE A 32 9.91 7.51 -10.54
N ALA A 33 9.60 7.44 -11.85
CA ALA A 33 10.09 8.37 -12.86
C ALA A 33 8.92 8.85 -13.73
N GLY A 34 9.20 9.81 -14.63
CA GLY A 34 8.21 10.44 -15.50
C GLY A 34 7.42 9.48 -16.40
N PRO A 35 6.51 10.02 -17.23
CA PRO A 35 5.64 9.23 -18.10
C PRO A 35 6.42 8.19 -18.93
N GLY A 36 5.92 6.95 -18.98
CA GLY A 36 6.55 5.85 -19.74
C GLY A 36 7.52 4.97 -18.94
N SER A 37 7.79 5.25 -17.66
CA SER A 37 8.61 4.37 -16.83
C SER A 37 7.93 3.02 -16.55
N LYS A 38 8.74 1.97 -16.33
CA LYS A 38 8.29 0.65 -15.85
C LYS A 38 7.37 0.81 -14.63
N VAL A 39 6.32 0.00 -14.58
CA VAL A 39 5.44 -0.13 -13.41
C VAL A 39 6.08 -1.11 -12.44
N PHE A 40 6.22 -0.67 -11.20
CA PHE A 40 6.60 -1.52 -10.09
C PHE A 40 5.41 -1.73 -9.18
N PHE A 41 5.52 -2.66 -8.24
CA PHE A 41 4.47 -2.95 -7.28
C PHE A 41 4.96 -2.76 -5.86
N LEU A 42 4.10 -2.21 -5.01
CA LEU A 42 4.25 -2.22 -3.57
C LEU A 42 3.14 -3.06 -2.96
N GLN A 43 3.47 -3.88 -1.96
CA GLN A 43 2.47 -4.59 -1.18
C GLN A 43 1.72 -3.59 -0.30
N PHE A 44 0.39 -3.58 -0.35
CA PHE A 44 -0.46 -2.79 0.53
C PHE A 44 -0.67 -3.54 1.85
N ASP A 45 -0.03 -3.05 2.91
CA ASP A 45 0.06 -3.71 4.20
C ASP A 45 -0.23 -2.72 5.32
N LEU A 46 -1.46 -2.76 5.83
CA LEU A 46 -1.89 -1.96 6.97
C LEU A 46 -1.46 -2.52 8.33
N GLY A 47 -0.87 -3.73 8.36
CA GLY A 47 -0.14 -4.25 9.51
C GLY A 47 1.23 -3.59 9.69
N HIS A 48 1.84 -3.11 8.60
CA HIS A 48 3.12 -2.41 8.65
C HIS A 48 2.95 -0.90 8.94
N PRO A 49 3.61 -0.33 9.97
CA PRO A 49 3.36 1.05 10.41
C PRO A 49 3.92 2.13 9.47
N SER A 50 4.79 1.79 8.52
CA SER A 50 5.40 2.77 7.61
C SER A 50 5.71 2.19 6.25
N THR A 51 5.67 3.01 5.21
CA THR A 51 6.11 2.61 3.89
C THR A 51 7.61 2.40 3.84
N VAL A 52 8.04 1.30 3.23
CA VAL A 52 9.45 0.92 3.05
C VAL A 52 9.71 0.47 1.62
N LEU A 53 10.94 0.68 1.15
CA LEU A 53 11.44 0.10 -0.11
C LEU A 53 12.51 -0.94 0.20
N TYR A 54 12.61 -1.98 -0.63
CA TYR A 54 13.69 -2.96 -0.50
C TYR A 54 14.99 -2.37 -1.05
N ALA A 55 16.04 -2.38 -0.24
CA ALA A 55 17.28 -1.65 -0.50
C ALA A 55 17.91 -2.03 -1.85
N ASN A 56 18.04 -3.34 -2.13
CA ASN A 56 18.65 -3.82 -3.38
C ASN A 56 17.82 -3.43 -4.62
N LYS A 57 16.49 -3.52 -4.52
CA LYS A 57 15.58 -3.13 -5.61
C LYS A 57 15.66 -1.61 -5.84
N TRP A 58 15.61 -0.82 -4.76
CA TRP A 58 15.75 0.63 -4.88
C TRP A 58 17.09 1.03 -5.47
N ALA A 59 18.19 0.39 -5.08
CA ALA A 59 19.51 0.67 -5.64
C ALA A 59 19.52 0.48 -7.18
N SER A 60 18.91 -0.58 -7.70
CA SER A 60 18.79 -0.80 -9.16
C SER A 60 17.95 0.28 -9.85
N ILE A 61 16.80 0.65 -9.25
CA ILE A 61 15.91 1.70 -9.78
C ILE A 61 16.65 3.04 -9.80
N ALA A 62 17.30 3.36 -8.69
CA ALA A 62 17.99 4.62 -8.51
C ALA A 62 19.18 4.75 -9.46
N ALA A 63 19.96 3.69 -9.65
CA ALA A 63 21.03 3.65 -10.64
C ALA A 63 20.52 3.89 -12.08
N ARG A 64 19.41 3.25 -12.46
CA ARG A 64 18.83 3.41 -13.81
C ARG A 64 18.24 4.79 -14.07
N HIS A 65 17.67 5.42 -13.05
CA HIS A 65 16.94 6.68 -13.17
C HIS A 65 17.71 7.90 -12.65
N GLY A 66 18.96 7.73 -12.21
CA GLY A 66 19.76 8.82 -11.63
C GLY A 66 19.17 9.37 -10.33
N LEU A 67 18.53 8.51 -9.52
CA LEU A 67 17.92 8.91 -8.25
C LEU A 67 18.88 8.69 -7.07
N PRO A 68 18.67 9.36 -5.92
CA PRO A 68 19.47 9.11 -4.72
C PRO A 68 19.23 7.70 -4.13
N ALA A 69 20.30 6.98 -3.81
CA ALA A 69 20.24 5.63 -3.24
C ALA A 69 20.95 5.47 -1.88
N ASN A 70 21.54 6.54 -1.34
CA ASN A 70 22.46 6.43 -0.21
C ASN A 70 21.76 6.43 1.15
N GLY A 71 22.26 5.58 2.06
CA GLY A 71 21.85 5.55 3.46
C GLY A 71 20.65 4.62 3.76
N PRO A 72 20.22 4.52 5.02
CA PRO A 72 19.13 3.63 5.44
C PRO A 72 17.73 4.19 5.16
N ARG A 73 17.63 5.42 4.65
CA ARG A 73 16.36 6.15 4.48
C ARG A 73 16.49 7.24 3.43
N LEU A 74 15.46 7.37 2.60
CA LEU A 74 15.30 8.45 1.65
C LEU A 74 14.68 9.67 2.33
N ALA A 75 15.29 10.83 2.17
CA ALA A 75 14.76 12.09 2.68
C ALA A 75 13.36 12.39 2.08
N SER A 76 13.24 12.22 0.77
CA SER A 76 12.00 12.31 0.03
C SER A 76 11.94 11.27 -1.09
N LEU A 77 10.73 10.80 -1.39
CA LEU A 77 10.45 9.91 -2.50
C LEU A 77 9.21 10.41 -3.23
N ASP A 78 9.37 10.78 -4.49
CA ASP A 78 8.24 11.12 -5.35
C ASP A 78 7.87 9.89 -6.18
N LEU A 79 6.58 9.57 -6.21
CA LEU A 79 6.05 8.45 -6.98
C LEU A 79 4.63 8.73 -7.47
N LEU A 80 4.25 8.06 -8.54
CA LEU A 80 2.85 7.95 -8.95
C LEU A 80 2.28 6.66 -8.36
N LEU A 81 1.21 6.76 -7.57
CA LEU A 81 0.47 5.64 -6.98
C LEU A 81 -0.88 5.53 -7.68
N GLY A 82 -1.08 4.50 -8.51
CA GLY A 82 -2.36 4.36 -9.23
C GLY A 82 -2.76 5.57 -10.08
N GLY A 83 -1.79 6.39 -10.52
CA GLY A 83 -2.01 7.65 -11.24
C GLY A 83 -1.93 8.93 -10.39
N ALA A 84 -1.95 8.83 -9.07
CA ALA A 84 -1.84 9.99 -8.18
C ALA A 84 -0.40 10.31 -7.79
N ALA A 85 -0.01 11.59 -7.81
CA ALA A 85 1.29 12.03 -7.33
C ALA A 85 1.37 11.99 -5.78
N VAL A 86 2.33 11.22 -5.27
CA VAL A 86 2.57 11.03 -3.84
C VAL A 86 4.01 11.34 -3.49
N ARG A 87 4.20 12.10 -2.41
CA ARG A 87 5.52 12.38 -1.82
C ARG A 87 5.65 11.68 -0.48
N GLY A 88 6.50 10.67 -0.42
CA GLY A 88 7.04 10.10 0.81
C GLY A 88 8.08 11.02 1.43
N ARG A 89 8.11 11.09 2.77
CA ARG A 89 9.20 11.72 3.52
C ARG A 89 9.76 10.68 4.48
N GLY A 90 11.08 10.59 4.56
CA GLY A 90 11.75 9.65 5.45
C GLY A 90 11.41 8.19 5.16
N VAL A 91 11.36 7.79 3.88
CA VAL A 91 11.02 6.42 3.47
C VAL A 91 12.20 5.50 3.76
N SER A 92 12.02 4.50 4.62
CA SER A 92 13.10 3.60 5.01
C SER A 92 13.48 2.66 3.85
N LEU A 93 14.79 2.40 3.71
CA LEU A 93 15.34 1.36 2.85
C LEU A 93 15.60 0.13 3.73
N MET A 94 14.82 -0.92 3.51
CA MET A 94 14.87 -2.15 4.27
C MET A 94 15.77 -3.17 3.56
N ALA A 95 16.76 -3.69 4.28
CA ALA A 95 17.52 -4.85 3.81
C ALA A 95 16.59 -6.06 3.71
N ARG A 96 16.57 -6.71 2.55
CA ARG A 96 15.83 -7.94 2.30
C ARG A 96 16.71 -8.82 1.42
N GLU A 97 16.74 -10.12 1.70
CA GLU A 97 17.43 -11.08 0.86
C GLU A 97 16.82 -11.06 -0.56
N GLY A 98 17.69 -11.12 -1.58
CA GLY A 98 17.28 -11.09 -2.98
C GLY A 98 18.13 -10.18 -3.86
N ALA A 99 18.05 -10.42 -5.16
CA ALA A 99 18.75 -9.64 -6.18
C ALA A 99 18.14 -8.24 -6.38
N GLY A 100 18.83 -7.42 -7.16
CA GLY A 100 18.31 -6.15 -7.69
C GLY A 100 17.06 -6.32 -8.55
N VAL A 101 16.61 -5.24 -9.18
CA VAL A 101 15.41 -5.29 -10.03
C VAL A 101 15.60 -6.25 -11.21
N ASP A 102 14.63 -7.15 -11.41
CA ASP A 102 14.45 -7.82 -12.69
C ASP A 102 13.63 -6.90 -13.60
N TRP A 103 14.26 -6.44 -14.68
CA TRP A 103 13.63 -5.48 -15.58
C TRP A 103 12.66 -6.13 -16.56
N ASP A 104 12.78 -7.43 -16.78
CA ASP A 104 11.97 -8.20 -17.73
C ASP A 104 10.77 -8.85 -17.02
N GLN A 105 10.83 -9.01 -15.69
CA GLN A 105 9.71 -9.47 -14.86
C GLN A 105 8.51 -8.52 -14.94
N GLU A 106 7.33 -9.04 -15.28
CA GLU A 106 6.10 -8.24 -15.39
C GLU A 106 5.69 -7.60 -14.05
N VAL A 107 5.86 -8.35 -12.95
CA VAL A 107 5.41 -7.97 -11.61
C VAL A 107 6.60 -7.85 -10.68
N GLU A 108 7.15 -6.65 -10.63
CA GLU A 108 8.33 -6.39 -9.81
C GLU A 108 7.94 -5.75 -8.46
N LEU A 109 7.97 -6.55 -7.39
CA LEU A 109 7.70 -6.07 -6.02
C LEU A 109 8.93 -5.38 -5.43
N VAL A 110 8.78 -4.11 -5.05
CA VAL A 110 9.92 -3.26 -4.64
C VAL A 110 9.81 -2.71 -3.22
N GLY A 111 8.77 -3.10 -2.48
CA GLY A 111 8.55 -2.63 -1.12
C GLY A 111 7.13 -2.85 -0.62
N THR A 112 6.81 -2.15 0.48
CA THR A 112 5.56 -2.26 1.21
C THR A 112 5.00 -0.86 1.49
N LEU A 113 3.75 -0.60 1.13
CA LEU A 113 2.96 0.57 1.51
C LEU A 113 2.31 0.34 2.87
N GLY A 114 2.80 1.06 3.88
CA GLY A 114 2.33 0.94 5.27
C GLY A 114 1.13 1.83 5.60
N ALA A 115 0.68 1.72 6.85
CA ALA A 115 -0.39 2.54 7.41
C ALA A 115 -0.10 4.05 7.45
N ASP A 116 1.16 4.48 7.27
CA ASP A 116 1.52 5.88 7.07
C ASP A 116 0.97 6.48 5.76
N LEU A 117 0.46 5.65 4.83
CA LEU A 117 -0.27 6.10 3.66
C LEU A 117 -1.64 6.67 4.01
N ILE A 118 -2.34 6.05 4.97
CA ILE A 118 -3.73 6.37 5.33
C ILE A 118 -3.84 7.34 6.50
N ASP A 119 -2.72 7.60 7.19
CA ASP A 119 -2.64 8.52 8.32
C ASP A 119 -3.10 9.95 7.94
N GLY A 120 -4.11 10.44 8.67
CA GLY A 120 -4.75 11.74 8.43
C GLY A 120 -5.58 11.84 7.13
N ARG A 121 -6.09 10.71 6.62
CA ARG A 121 -6.90 10.66 5.38
C ARG A 121 -8.20 9.89 5.57
N ALA A 122 -9.19 10.23 4.74
CA ALA A 122 -10.31 9.35 4.52
C ALA A 122 -9.94 8.32 3.44
N VAL A 123 -10.16 7.04 3.73
CA VAL A 123 -9.76 5.94 2.83
C VAL A 123 -10.94 5.02 2.60
N ARG A 124 -11.13 4.62 1.34
CA ARG A 124 -12.04 3.54 0.97
C ARG A 124 -11.26 2.41 0.34
N LEU A 125 -11.37 1.23 0.94
CA LEU A 125 -10.91 -0.03 0.39
C LEU A 125 -12.14 -0.77 -0.15
N ASP A 126 -12.22 -0.94 -1.46
CA ASP A 126 -13.29 -1.66 -2.16
C ASP A 126 -12.72 -2.97 -2.68
N PHE A 127 -12.74 -4.01 -1.84
CA PHE A 127 -12.17 -5.33 -2.14
C PHE A 127 -12.90 -6.04 -3.29
N GLN A 128 -14.20 -5.81 -3.45
CA GLN A 128 -14.97 -6.41 -4.55
C GLN A 128 -14.54 -5.88 -5.92
N ARG A 129 -14.10 -4.61 -5.97
CA ARG A 129 -13.69 -3.95 -7.21
C ARG A 129 -12.18 -3.76 -7.32
N ASP A 130 -11.41 -4.32 -6.38
CA ASP A 130 -9.97 -4.18 -6.26
C ASP A 130 -9.51 -2.71 -6.35
N ARG A 131 -10.17 -1.81 -5.59
CA ARG A 131 -9.92 -0.35 -5.62
C ARG A 131 -9.59 0.21 -4.26
N ILE A 132 -8.58 1.07 -4.24
CA ILE A 132 -8.25 1.94 -3.12
C ILE A 132 -8.57 3.38 -3.51
N ARG A 133 -9.17 4.16 -2.61
CA ARG A 133 -9.38 5.60 -2.79
C ARG A 133 -8.90 6.35 -1.56
N LEU A 134 -8.13 7.42 -1.79
CA LEU A 134 -7.60 8.30 -0.76
C LEU A 134 -8.19 9.70 -0.95
N ALA A 135 -8.79 10.27 0.09
CA ALA A 135 -9.32 11.62 0.07
C ALA A 135 -8.94 12.40 1.34
N ARG A 136 -9.09 13.72 1.28
CA ARG A 136 -8.88 14.57 2.47
C ARG A 136 -9.97 14.37 3.52
N ASP A 137 -11.20 14.13 3.06
CA ASP A 137 -12.36 13.92 3.89
C ASP A 137 -13.28 12.86 3.26
N ARG A 138 -14.38 12.55 3.94
CA ARG A 138 -15.30 11.47 3.56
C ARG A 138 -16.18 11.78 2.35
N THR A 139 -16.17 13.02 1.84
CA THR A 139 -17.07 13.49 0.77
C THR A 139 -16.82 12.68 -0.50
N GLY A 140 -17.90 12.11 -1.06
CA GLY A 140 -17.82 11.32 -2.29
C GLY A 140 -17.14 9.95 -2.15
N LEU A 141 -16.76 9.52 -0.93
CA LEU A 141 -16.22 8.18 -0.70
C LEU A 141 -17.30 7.11 -0.53
N HIS A 142 -18.49 7.49 -0.07
CA HIS A 142 -19.59 6.60 0.26
C HIS A 142 -20.91 7.11 -0.32
N GLY A 143 -21.86 6.20 -0.53
CA GLY A 143 -23.24 6.55 -0.88
C GLY A 143 -24.04 6.99 0.35
N PRO A 144 -25.22 7.60 0.15
CA PRO A 144 -26.05 8.10 1.25
C PRO A 144 -26.47 7.02 2.26
N GLU A 145 -26.60 5.77 1.81
CA GLU A 145 -27.02 4.61 2.61
C GLU A 145 -25.87 3.93 3.39
N ALA A 146 -24.67 4.50 3.38
CA ALA A 146 -23.53 3.85 4.04
C ALA A 146 -23.66 3.88 5.56
N GLN A 147 -23.62 2.69 6.17
CA GLN A 147 -23.54 2.54 7.62
C GLN A 147 -22.09 2.48 8.07
N PHE A 148 -21.78 3.10 9.20
CA PHE A 148 -20.43 3.16 9.74
C PHE A 148 -20.37 2.51 11.11
N GLN A 149 -19.36 1.67 11.31
CA GLN A 149 -18.97 1.18 12.62
C GLN A 149 -17.73 1.96 13.09
N PRO A 150 -17.70 2.44 14.35
CA PRO A 150 -16.51 3.09 14.87
C PRO A 150 -15.35 2.11 14.94
N VAL A 151 -14.21 2.55 14.41
CA VAL A 151 -12.90 1.89 14.54
C VAL A 151 -11.91 2.88 15.16
N SER A 152 -10.86 2.37 15.80
CA SER A 152 -9.78 3.21 16.31
C SER A 152 -8.57 3.13 15.39
N PHE A 153 -7.91 4.26 15.16
CA PHE A 153 -6.62 4.31 14.48
C PHE A 153 -5.58 4.84 15.46
N SER A 154 -4.81 3.94 16.07
CA SER A 154 -3.85 4.27 17.12
C SER A 154 -2.51 3.61 16.87
N GLY A 155 -1.42 4.36 17.02
CA GLY A 155 -0.07 3.86 16.72
C GLY A 155 0.08 3.32 15.29
N ARG A 156 -0.66 3.89 14.34
CA ARG A 156 -0.80 3.43 12.94
C ARG A 156 -1.31 1.99 12.78
N ARG A 157 -2.18 1.57 13.70
CA ARG A 157 -2.93 0.31 13.61
C ARG A 157 -4.41 0.63 13.56
N ILE A 158 -5.14 -0.06 12.68
CA ILE A 158 -6.59 -0.04 12.67
C ILE A 158 -7.07 -1.10 13.66
N LEU A 159 -7.78 -0.67 14.69
CA LEU A 159 -8.33 -1.53 15.74
C LEU A 159 -9.84 -1.58 15.60
N MET A 160 -10.37 -2.78 15.38
CA MET A 160 -11.78 -3.02 15.14
C MET A 160 -12.39 -3.77 16.33
N PRO A 161 -13.50 -3.26 16.91
CA PRO A 161 -14.28 -4.05 17.84
C PRO A 161 -15.04 -5.13 17.07
N ILE A 162 -14.90 -6.38 17.51
CA ILE A 162 -15.67 -7.51 16.99
C ILE A 162 -16.40 -8.20 18.13
N GLU A 163 -17.48 -8.90 17.78
CA GLU A 163 -18.11 -9.88 18.65
C GLU A 163 -17.79 -11.27 18.09
N PHE A 164 -17.23 -12.13 18.92
CA PHE A 164 -16.90 -13.51 18.56
C PHE A 164 -17.23 -14.41 19.74
N GLU A 165 -18.08 -15.41 19.51
CA GLU A 165 -18.58 -16.33 20.55
C GLU A 165 -19.19 -15.60 21.77
N GLY A 166 -19.98 -14.54 21.51
CA GLY A 166 -20.61 -13.73 22.55
C GLY A 166 -19.64 -12.85 23.36
N GLN A 167 -18.35 -12.83 23.00
CA GLN A 167 -17.34 -11.99 23.64
C GLN A 167 -16.96 -10.82 22.75
N ARG A 168 -16.96 -9.61 23.33
CA ARG A 168 -16.42 -8.43 22.67
C ARG A 168 -14.90 -8.43 22.72
N LYS A 169 -14.25 -8.44 21.56
CA LYS A 169 -12.80 -8.39 21.40
C LYS A 169 -12.40 -7.19 20.55
N THR A 170 -11.18 -6.71 20.72
CA THR A 170 -10.57 -5.72 19.81
C THR A 170 -9.48 -6.42 19.02
N VAL A 171 -9.58 -6.38 17.70
CA VAL A 171 -8.62 -7.00 16.79
C VAL A 171 -7.92 -5.94 15.95
N MET A 172 -6.69 -6.22 15.57
CA MET A 172 -5.97 -5.41 14.59
C MET A 172 -6.39 -5.84 13.19
N TYR A 173 -6.78 -4.88 12.36
CA TYR A 173 -6.91 -5.12 10.93
C TYR A 173 -5.52 -5.10 10.29
N ASP A 174 -5.17 -6.21 9.64
CA ASP A 174 -3.87 -6.42 9.00
C ASP A 174 -4.09 -6.95 7.57
N SER A 175 -3.93 -6.07 6.57
CA SER A 175 -4.04 -6.46 5.15
C SER A 175 -2.82 -7.21 4.62
N GLY A 176 -1.72 -7.26 5.38
CA GLY A 176 -0.55 -8.08 5.07
C GLY A 176 -0.66 -9.50 5.63
N SER A 177 -1.55 -9.73 6.60
CA SER A 177 -1.82 -11.07 7.12
C SER A 177 -2.63 -11.91 6.11
N SER A 178 -1.95 -12.80 5.38
CA SER A 178 -2.59 -13.79 4.52
C SER A 178 -3.14 -14.94 5.36
N ALA A 179 -4.19 -14.71 6.15
CA ALA A 179 -5.01 -15.80 6.66
C ALA A 179 -6.05 -16.17 5.58
N TRP A 180 -5.60 -16.85 4.53
CA TRP A 180 -6.50 -17.59 3.66
C TRP A 180 -6.70 -18.97 4.30
N PRO A 181 -7.82 -19.26 4.98
CA PRO A 181 -8.21 -20.64 5.16
C PRO A 181 -8.51 -21.17 3.76
N GLY A 182 -7.71 -22.11 3.27
CA GLY A 182 -8.06 -22.88 2.08
C GLY A 182 -9.49 -23.44 2.20
N PRO A 183 -10.13 -23.83 1.08
CA PRO A 183 -11.37 -24.60 1.19
C PRO A 183 -11.14 -25.74 2.17
N ALA A 184 -12.02 -25.88 3.17
CA ALA A 184 -11.99 -27.03 4.05
C ALA A 184 -12.01 -28.28 3.18
N ALA A 185 -11.01 -29.16 3.37
CA ALA A 185 -11.00 -30.45 2.71
C ALA A 185 -12.32 -31.18 3.04
N PRO A 186 -12.90 -31.91 2.08
CA PRO A 186 -14.20 -32.58 2.25
C PRO A 186 -14.20 -33.57 3.42
#